data_AF-A0A0C9SMD0-F1
#
_entry.id   AF-A0A0C9SMD0-F1
#
_cell.length_a   1.000
_cell.length_b   1.000
_cell.length_c   1.000
_cell.angle_alpha   90.00
_cell.angle_beta   90.00
_cell.angle_gamma   90.00
#
_symmetry.space_group_name_H-M   'P 1'
#
loop_
_entity.id
_entity.type
_entity.pdbx_description
1 polymer ?
#
loop_
_entity_poly.entity_id
_entity_poly.type
_entity_poly.pdbx_seq_one_letter_code
_entity_poly.pdbx_strand_id
1 'polypeptide(L)'
;DVESFEIEIADARSQHNNLLETLQRRREGLGVTGCAKLVALRGNVFLQVRMNALSVKTRIRDRLHQRKFELERIERAYRQTVGDQRLRSHAEASVKRREPTLLQLVTTYNGLCDKLMALIRQRKAVCGAVMPHYIPREGLFELDVDVDIWQDVGLTGDEAEPPAWLADDKVRVGIRDLLEKDRCIEEEMRL
;
A
#
# COMPACT_ATOMS: atom_id res chain seq x y z
N ASP A 1 61.37 -25.45 22.87
CA ASP A 1 60.20 -25.35 23.75
C ASP A 1 58.93 -25.23 22.93
N VAL A 2 58.21 -26.35 22.79
CA VAL A 2 56.94 -26.44 22.05
C VAL A 2 55.84 -25.66 22.76
N GLU A 3 55.85 -25.65 24.10
CA GLU A 3 54.89 -24.91 24.93
C GLU A 3 54.95 -23.39 24.70
N SER A 4 56.13 -22.82 24.47
CA SER A 4 56.28 -21.38 24.18
C SER A 4 55.58 -21.00 22.86
N PHE A 5 55.69 -21.85 21.84
CA PHE A 5 55.04 -21.62 20.55
C PHE A 5 53.52 -21.81 20.63
N GLU A 6 53.04 -22.75 21.46
CA GLU A 6 51.60 -22.93 21.68
C GLU A 6 50.96 -21.73 22.39
N ILE A 7 51.67 -21.12 23.35
CA ILE A 7 51.24 -19.90 24.03
C ILE A 7 51.19 -18.71 23.05
N GLU A 8 52.22 -18.52 22.21
CA GLU A 8 52.23 -17.46 21.20
C GLU A 8 51.11 -17.61 20.16
N ILE A 9 50.80 -18.85 19.75
CA ILE A 9 49.69 -19.12 18.83
C ILE A 9 48.34 -18.82 19.50
N ALA A 10 48.19 -19.15 20.78
CA ALA A 10 46.97 -18.84 21.55
C ALA A 10 46.77 -17.33 21.69
N ASP A 11 47.84 -16.57 21.99
CA ASP A 11 47.80 -15.12 22.10
C ASP A 11 47.50 -14.46 20.75
N ALA A 12 48.12 -14.90 19.66
CA ALA A 12 47.83 -14.40 18.32
C ALA A 12 46.37 -14.65 17.90
N ARG A 13 45.80 -15.82 18.26
CA ARG A 13 44.38 -16.14 18.03
C ARG A 13 43.46 -15.24 18.86
N SER A 14 43.81 -14.99 20.12
CA SER A 14 43.06 -14.09 21.01
C SER A 14 43.05 -12.65 20.46
N GLN A 15 44.21 -12.14 20.04
CA GLN A 15 44.33 -10.82 19.42
C GLN A 15 43.54 -10.73 18.12
N HIS A 16 43.58 -11.76 17.27
CA HIS A 16 42.79 -11.82 16.04
C HIS A 16 41.28 -11.75 16.30
N ASN A 17 40.78 -12.51 17.28
CA ASN A 17 39.38 -12.51 17.66
C ASN A 17 38.93 -11.14 18.21
N ASN A 18 39.74 -10.50 19.05
CA ASN A 18 39.46 -9.17 19.59
C ASN A 18 39.39 -8.10 18.48
N LEU A 19 40.27 -8.19 17.48
CA LEU A 19 40.25 -7.31 16.32
C LEU A 19 39.00 -7.55 15.45
N LEU A 20 38.61 -8.81 15.23
CA LEU A 20 37.38 -9.15 14.51
C LEU A 20 36.13 -8.59 15.22
N GLU A 21 36.03 -8.73 16.53
CA GLU A 21 34.92 -8.17 17.31
C GLU A 21 34.88 -6.63 17.21
N THR A 22 36.05 -5.98 17.31
CA THR A 22 36.15 -4.52 17.19
C THR A 22 35.72 -4.05 15.79
N LEU A 23 36.12 -4.78 14.75
CA LEU A 23 35.70 -4.53 13.38
C LEU A 23 34.20 -4.77 13.18
N GLN A 24 33.63 -5.83 13.78
CA GLN A 24 32.18 -6.08 13.74
C GLN A 24 31.39 -4.95 14.41
N ARG A 25 31.76 -4.55 15.63
CA ARG A 25 31.11 -3.43 16.35
C ARG A 25 31.19 -2.13 15.56
N ARG A 26 32.35 -1.83 14.94
CA ARG A 26 32.49 -0.66 14.06
C ARG A 26 31.64 -0.79 12.80
N ARG A 27 31.60 -1.98 12.18
CA ARG A 27 30.79 -2.24 10.96
C ARG A 27 29.29 -2.11 11.24
N GLU A 28 28.84 -2.53 12.42
CA GLU A 28 27.47 -2.37 12.90
C GLU A 28 27.16 -0.91 13.25
N GLY A 29 28.05 -0.23 13.98
CA GLY A 29 27.90 1.20 14.32
C GLY A 29 27.91 2.13 13.11
N LEU A 30 28.61 1.75 12.04
CA LEU A 30 28.61 2.45 10.75
C LEU A 30 27.44 2.04 9.83
N GLY A 31 26.60 1.09 10.25
CA GLY A 31 25.44 0.63 9.47
C GLY A 31 25.77 -0.06 8.15
N VAL A 32 27.04 -0.46 7.91
CA VAL A 32 27.49 -0.99 6.61
C VAL A 32 26.74 -2.27 6.23
N THR A 33 26.41 -3.12 7.20
CA THR A 33 25.59 -4.31 6.99
C THR A 33 24.14 -3.96 6.63
N GLY A 34 23.58 -2.91 7.23
CA GLY A 34 22.27 -2.37 6.88
C GLY A 34 22.23 -1.83 5.45
N CYS A 35 23.21 -1.00 5.07
CA CYS A 35 23.34 -0.49 3.71
C CYS A 35 23.49 -1.60 2.67
N ALA A 36 24.30 -2.63 2.95
CA ALA A 36 24.47 -3.77 2.06
C ALA A 36 23.16 -4.58 1.89
N LYS A 37 22.44 -4.83 3.00
CA LYS A 37 21.11 -5.47 2.96
C LYS A 37 20.10 -4.64 2.17
N LEU A 38 20.08 -3.32 2.35
CA LEU A 38 19.21 -2.42 1.59
C LEU A 38 19.52 -2.43 0.09
N VAL A 39 20.80 -2.45 -0.30
CA VAL A 39 21.21 -2.57 -1.70
C VAL A 39 20.75 -3.91 -2.29
N ALA A 40 20.90 -5.00 -1.54
CA ALA A 40 20.42 -6.33 -1.95
C ALA A 40 18.89 -6.36 -2.10
N LEU A 41 18.15 -5.77 -1.15
CA LEU A 41 16.68 -5.65 -1.21
C LEU A 41 16.22 -4.76 -2.37
N ARG A 42 16.93 -3.66 -2.63
CA ARG A 42 16.68 -2.79 -3.78
C ARG A 42 16.89 -3.53 -5.10
N GLY A 43 17.82 -4.49 -5.17
CA GLY A 43 18.02 -5.35 -6.34
C GLY A 43 16.96 -6.43 -6.53
N ASN A 44 16.09 -6.67 -5.54
CA ASN A 44 15.06 -7.69 -5.65
C ASN A 44 13.90 -7.22 -6.54
N VAL A 45 13.80 -7.81 -7.73
CA VAL A 45 12.77 -7.52 -8.73
C VAL A 45 11.35 -7.70 -8.17
N PHE A 46 11.12 -8.72 -7.34
CA PHE A 46 9.80 -8.96 -6.74
C PHE A 46 9.39 -7.79 -5.82
N LEU A 47 10.30 -7.35 -4.95
CA LEU A 47 10.02 -6.23 -4.04
C LEU A 47 9.81 -4.92 -4.79
N GLN A 48 10.59 -4.68 -5.85
CA GLN A 48 10.40 -3.50 -6.71
C GLN A 48 9.02 -3.50 -7.37
N VAL A 49 8.61 -4.61 -7.99
CA VAL A 49 7.29 -4.72 -8.64
C VAL A 49 6.18 -4.55 -7.61
N ARG A 50 6.33 -5.12 -6.41
CA ARG A 50 5.37 -5.00 -5.31
C ARG A 50 5.23 -3.55 -4.82
N MET A 51 6.34 -2.86 -4.58
CA MET A 51 6.34 -1.44 -4.21
C MET A 51 5.74 -0.56 -5.30
N ASN A 52 6.05 -0.84 -6.57
CA ASN A 52 5.45 -0.12 -7.69
C ASN A 52 3.94 -0.32 -7.74
N ALA A 53 3.46 -1.57 -7.56
CA ALA A 53 2.04 -1.88 -7.54
C ALA A 53 1.32 -1.14 -6.41
N LEU A 54 1.89 -1.11 -5.20
CA LEU A 54 1.37 -0.33 -4.08
C LEU A 54 1.27 1.16 -4.43
N SER A 55 2.34 1.75 -4.99
CA SER A 55 2.35 3.17 -5.37
C SER A 55 1.29 3.52 -6.42
N VAL A 56 1.04 2.61 -7.38
CA VAL A 56 -0.01 2.80 -8.39
C VAL A 56 -1.38 2.66 -7.72
N LYS A 57 -1.57 1.70 -6.82
CA LYS A 57 -2.82 1.52 -6.06
C LYS A 57 -3.16 2.76 -5.23
N THR A 58 -2.19 3.35 -4.54
CA THR A 58 -2.37 4.63 -3.80
C THR A 58 -2.81 5.75 -4.75
N ARG A 59 -2.16 5.90 -5.91
CA ARG A 59 -2.54 6.91 -6.91
C ARG A 59 -3.94 6.72 -7.47
N ILE A 60 -4.39 5.48 -7.64
CA ILE A 60 -5.76 5.17 -8.08
C ILE A 60 -6.74 5.64 -6.99
N ARG A 61 -6.48 5.29 -5.72
CA ARG A 61 -7.29 5.72 -4.57
C ARG A 61 -7.40 7.25 -4.48
N ASP A 62 -6.28 7.95 -4.59
CA ASP A 62 -6.27 9.43 -4.55
C ASP A 62 -7.12 10.05 -5.66
N ARG A 63 -7.05 9.50 -6.88
CA ARG A 63 -7.84 9.98 -8.02
C ARG A 63 -9.32 9.67 -7.87
N LEU A 64 -9.66 8.52 -7.30
CA LEU A 64 -11.04 8.16 -6.98
C LEU A 64 -11.63 9.12 -5.94
N HIS A 65 -10.87 9.40 -4.86
CA HIS A 65 -11.27 10.39 -3.87
C HIS A 65 -11.46 11.78 -4.48
N GLN A 66 -10.49 12.26 -5.28
CA GLN A 66 -10.59 13.56 -5.95
C GLN A 66 -11.82 13.63 -6.86
N ARG A 67 -12.11 12.58 -7.62
CA ARG A 67 -13.30 12.50 -8.47
C ARG A 67 -14.59 12.58 -7.64
N LYS A 68 -14.66 11.85 -6.52
CA LYS A 68 -15.82 11.90 -5.61
C LYS A 68 -16.05 13.33 -5.09
N PHE A 69 -15.02 13.99 -4.59
CA PHE A 69 -15.13 15.37 -4.13
C PHE A 69 -15.51 16.36 -5.24
N GLU A 70 -15.01 16.16 -6.46
CA GLU A 70 -15.39 16.97 -7.61
C GLU A 70 -16.88 16.81 -7.96
N LEU A 71 -17.39 15.57 -7.97
CA LEU A 71 -18.81 15.28 -8.22
C LEU A 71 -19.71 15.87 -7.13
N GLU A 72 -19.36 15.69 -5.85
CA GLU A 72 -20.12 16.28 -4.75
C GLU A 72 -20.12 17.82 -4.82
N ARG A 73 -19.00 18.43 -5.24
CA ARG A 73 -18.93 19.88 -5.45
C ARG A 73 -19.87 20.33 -6.57
N ILE A 74 -19.93 19.58 -7.68
CA ILE A 74 -20.86 19.83 -8.79
C ILE A 74 -22.31 19.71 -8.30
N GLU A 75 -22.62 18.68 -7.51
CA GLU A 75 -23.96 18.45 -6.97
C GLU A 75 -24.41 19.56 -6.01
N ARG A 76 -23.54 20.01 -5.09
CA ARG A 76 -23.87 21.12 -4.19
C ARG A 76 -24.09 22.42 -4.96
N ALA A 77 -23.24 22.71 -5.95
CA ALA A 77 -23.43 23.87 -6.82
C ALA A 77 -24.76 23.78 -7.58
N TYR A 78 -25.15 22.59 -8.05
CA TYR A 78 -26.44 22.35 -8.70
C TYR A 78 -27.62 22.72 -7.79
N ARG A 79 -27.58 22.34 -6.50
CA ARG A 79 -28.63 22.67 -5.52
C ARG A 79 -28.69 24.17 -5.19
N GLN A 80 -27.57 24.89 -5.30
CA GLN A 80 -27.45 26.30 -4.91
C GLN A 80 -27.72 27.29 -6.05
N THR A 81 -27.42 26.94 -7.31
CA THR A 81 -27.62 27.83 -8.46
C THR A 81 -28.55 27.21 -9.50
N VAL A 82 -29.78 27.72 -9.57
CA VAL A 82 -30.70 27.47 -10.68
C VAL A 82 -30.17 28.25 -11.89
N GLY A 83 -29.33 27.63 -12.73
CA GLY A 83 -29.05 28.15 -14.08
C GLY A 83 -27.62 28.11 -14.61
N ASP A 84 -26.61 27.65 -13.86
CA ASP A 84 -25.21 27.77 -14.31
C ASP A 84 -24.74 26.61 -15.22
N GLN A 85 -25.46 26.38 -16.32
CA GLN A 85 -25.28 25.26 -17.25
C GLN A 85 -23.85 25.16 -17.82
N ARG A 86 -23.16 26.30 -18.00
CA ARG A 86 -21.80 26.34 -18.56
C ARG A 86 -20.75 25.79 -17.58
N LEU A 87 -20.83 26.19 -16.31
CA LEU A 87 -19.96 25.69 -15.25
C LEU A 87 -20.13 24.17 -15.06
N ARG A 88 -21.37 23.68 -15.19
CA ARG A 88 -21.70 22.24 -15.17
C ARG A 88 -21.06 21.48 -16.32
N SER A 89 -21.29 21.92 -17.56
CA SER A 89 -20.71 21.28 -18.75
C SER A 89 -19.18 21.26 -18.70
N HIS A 90 -18.54 22.32 -18.20
CA HIS A 90 -17.09 22.37 -18.02
C HIS A 90 -16.60 21.38 -16.95
N ALA A 91 -17.30 21.28 -15.82
CA ALA A 91 -16.93 20.39 -14.73
C ALA A 91 -17.14 18.91 -15.13
N GLU A 92 -18.29 18.57 -15.74
CA GLU A 92 -18.56 17.23 -16.27
C GLU A 92 -17.56 16.83 -17.36
N ALA A 93 -17.23 17.73 -18.28
CA ALA A 93 -16.22 17.47 -19.30
C ALA A 93 -14.82 17.27 -18.69
N SER A 94 -14.48 18.00 -17.62
CA SER A 94 -13.22 17.82 -16.89
C SER A 94 -13.15 16.45 -16.21
N VAL A 95 -14.25 15.99 -15.59
CA VAL A 95 -14.33 14.65 -14.99
C VAL A 95 -14.17 13.57 -16.06
N LYS A 96 -14.95 13.64 -17.15
CA LYS A 96 -14.88 12.67 -18.27
C LYS A 96 -13.50 12.59 -18.90
N ARG A 97 -12.77 13.70 -19.00
CA ARG A 97 -11.40 13.72 -19.55
C ARG A 97 -10.39 12.96 -18.69
N ARG A 98 -10.63 12.81 -17.38
CA ARG A 98 -9.70 12.17 -16.43
C ARG A 98 -9.96 10.67 -16.26
N GLU A 99 -11.16 10.21 -16.59
CA GLU A 99 -11.56 8.79 -16.58
C GLU A 99 -10.61 7.87 -17.35
N PRO A 100 -10.20 8.15 -18.61
CA PRO A 100 -9.30 7.26 -19.35
C PRO A 100 -7.93 7.12 -18.67
N THR A 101 -7.42 8.19 -18.06
CA THR A 101 -6.15 8.16 -17.34
C THR A 101 -6.23 7.27 -16.09
N LEU A 102 -7.38 7.26 -15.40
CA LEU A 102 -7.59 6.35 -14.27
C LEU A 102 -7.67 4.89 -14.73
N LEU A 103 -8.40 4.62 -15.81
CA LEU A 103 -8.48 3.27 -16.40
C LEU A 103 -7.10 2.78 -16.86
N GLN A 104 -6.24 3.68 -17.35
CA GLN A 104 -4.86 3.36 -17.69
C GLN A 104 -4.03 2.99 -16.45
N LEU A 105 -4.22 3.68 -15.33
CA LEU A 105 -3.57 3.33 -14.06
C LEU A 105 -4.02 1.95 -13.55
N VAL A 106 -5.32 1.65 -13.62
CA VAL A 106 -5.85 0.32 -13.27
C VAL A 106 -5.27 -0.76 -14.17
N THR A 107 -5.18 -0.50 -15.48
CA THR A 107 -4.53 -1.40 -16.44
C THR A 107 -3.07 -1.65 -16.08
N THR A 108 -2.35 -0.59 -15.70
CA THR A 108 -0.95 -0.68 -15.28
C THR A 108 -0.81 -1.50 -14.00
N TYR A 109 -1.68 -1.27 -13.03
CA TYR A 109 -1.70 -2.03 -11.77
C TYR A 109 -1.98 -3.52 -12.02
N ASN A 110 -3.02 -3.86 -12.77
CA ASN A 110 -3.34 -5.26 -13.07
C ASN A 110 -2.20 -5.95 -13.83
N GLY A 111 -1.52 -5.24 -14.73
CA GLY A 111 -0.30 -5.75 -15.38
C GLY A 111 0.89 -5.94 -14.42
N LEU A 112 0.97 -5.18 -13.32
CA LEU A 112 1.95 -5.44 -12.25
C LEU A 112 1.55 -6.67 -11.41
N CYS A 113 0.25 -6.88 -11.16
CA CYS A 113 -0.25 -8.10 -10.53
C CYS A 113 0.11 -9.34 -11.36
N ASP A 114 -0.03 -9.30 -12.68
CA ASP A 114 0.38 -10.38 -13.57
C ASP A 114 1.88 -10.68 -13.47
N LYS A 115 2.72 -9.63 -13.39
CA LYS A 115 4.17 -9.78 -13.17
C LYS A 115 4.49 -10.41 -11.82
N LEU A 116 3.79 -10.00 -10.75
CA LEU A 116 3.95 -10.61 -9.42
C LEU A 116 3.55 -12.08 -9.44
N MET A 117 2.42 -12.42 -10.08
CA MET A 117 1.96 -13.79 -10.25
C MET A 117 3.00 -14.64 -11.00
N ALA A 118 3.60 -14.11 -12.07
CA ALA A 118 4.67 -14.79 -12.79
C ALA A 118 5.90 -15.04 -11.91
N LEU A 119 6.31 -14.07 -11.09
CA LEU A 119 7.44 -14.21 -10.17
C LEU A 119 7.17 -15.22 -9.04
N ILE A 120 5.94 -15.27 -8.53
CA ILE A 120 5.50 -16.28 -7.54
C ILE A 120 5.56 -17.68 -8.17
N ARG A 121 5.01 -17.85 -9.38
CA ARG A 121 5.07 -19.13 -10.11
C ARG A 121 6.51 -19.59 -10.38
N GLN A 122 7.42 -18.64 -10.65
CA GLN A 122 8.85 -18.91 -10.85
C GLN A 122 9.63 -19.15 -9.55
N ARG A 123 8.99 -19.14 -8.37
CA ARG A 123 9.63 -19.25 -7.05
C ARG A 123 10.72 -18.20 -6.78
N LYS A 124 10.58 -17.02 -7.40
CA LYS A 124 11.46 -15.85 -7.16
C LYS A 124 10.86 -14.86 -6.16
N ALA A 125 9.66 -15.15 -5.65
CA ALA A 125 9.00 -14.37 -4.62
C ALA A 125 9.53 -14.74 -3.22
N VAL A 126 9.26 -13.86 -2.25
CA VAL A 126 9.53 -14.14 -0.84
C VAL A 126 8.66 -15.30 -0.37
N CYS A 127 9.13 -16.11 0.58
CA CYS A 127 8.34 -17.19 1.16
C CYS A 127 7.03 -16.64 1.72
N GLY A 128 5.91 -17.32 1.47
CA GLY A 128 4.58 -16.87 1.92
C GLY A 128 4.00 -15.69 1.13
N ALA A 129 4.56 -15.31 -0.01
CA ALA A 129 4.02 -14.22 -0.83
C ALA A 129 2.57 -14.49 -1.26
N VAL A 130 1.66 -13.61 -0.82
CA VAL A 130 0.24 -13.61 -1.21
C VAL A 130 0.06 -12.77 -2.47
N MET A 131 -0.82 -13.22 -3.36
CA MET A 131 -1.15 -12.49 -4.58
C MET A 131 -2.05 -11.28 -4.27
N PRO A 132 -1.74 -10.07 -4.78
CA PRO A 132 -2.64 -8.94 -4.67
C PRO A 132 -3.93 -9.14 -5.47
N HIS A 133 -5.04 -8.62 -4.95
CA HIS A 133 -6.32 -8.59 -5.65
C HIS A 133 -6.26 -7.69 -6.88
N TYR A 134 -6.91 -8.14 -7.96
CA TYR A 134 -7.10 -7.36 -9.18
C TYR A 134 -8.15 -6.27 -8.95
N ILE A 135 -7.99 -5.15 -9.64
CA ILE A 135 -9.00 -4.08 -9.62
C ILE A 135 -9.87 -4.25 -10.87
N PRO A 136 -11.18 -4.53 -10.73
CA PRO A 136 -12.08 -4.59 -11.86
C PRO A 136 -12.20 -3.20 -12.51
N ARG A 137 -12.34 -3.18 -13.84
CA ARG A 137 -12.59 -1.94 -14.59
C ARG A 137 -14.06 -1.55 -14.56
N GLU A 138 -14.93 -2.54 -14.54
CA GLU A 138 -16.38 -2.39 -14.37
C GLU A 138 -16.67 -1.98 -12.93
N GLY A 139 -17.62 -1.07 -12.73
CA GLY A 139 -18.00 -0.57 -11.40
C GLY A 139 -16.93 0.27 -10.68
N LEU A 140 -15.75 0.51 -11.29
CA LEU A 140 -14.65 1.27 -10.65
C LEU A 140 -15.08 2.63 -10.11
N PHE A 141 -16.04 3.27 -10.79
CA PHE A 141 -16.53 4.60 -10.48
C PHE A 141 -17.69 4.64 -9.50
N GLU A 142 -18.25 3.48 -9.15
CA GLU A 142 -19.37 3.33 -8.21
C GLU A 142 -18.89 3.39 -6.75
N LEU A 143 -17.58 3.22 -6.52
CA LEU A 143 -16.87 3.66 -5.31
C LEU A 143 -17.53 3.19 -4.00
N ASP A 144 -17.79 1.89 -3.91
CA ASP A 144 -18.32 1.27 -2.70
C ASP A 144 -17.21 1.08 -1.64
N VAL A 145 -17.60 1.14 -0.38
CA VAL A 145 -16.73 0.99 0.81
C VAL A 145 -16.20 -0.44 0.89
N ASP A 146 -16.95 -1.42 0.38
CA ASP A 146 -16.64 -2.84 0.43
C ASP A 146 -15.75 -3.34 -0.73
N VAL A 147 -15.21 -2.46 -1.59
CA VAL A 147 -14.36 -2.86 -2.73
C VAL A 147 -12.91 -3.12 -2.29
N ASP A 148 -12.30 -4.19 -2.80
CA ASP A 148 -10.91 -4.63 -2.55
C ASP A 148 -9.82 -3.57 -2.85
N ILE A 149 -10.19 -2.45 -3.47
CA ILE A 149 -9.30 -1.33 -3.74
C ILE A 149 -8.74 -0.69 -2.46
N TRP A 150 -9.44 -0.85 -1.33
CA TRP A 150 -9.04 -0.29 -0.04
C TRP A 150 -8.05 -1.16 0.72
N GLN A 151 -7.90 -2.43 0.35
CA GLN A 151 -7.05 -3.38 1.05
C GLN A 151 -5.71 -3.60 0.35
N ASP A 152 -4.57 -3.44 1.02
CA ASP A 152 -3.24 -3.63 0.42
C ASP A 152 -2.71 -5.07 0.54
N VAL A 153 -3.62 -6.07 0.52
CA VAL A 153 -3.30 -7.50 0.60
C VAL A 153 -2.24 -7.88 -0.45
N GLY A 154 -1.19 -8.56 0.00
CA GLY A 154 -0.07 -9.00 -0.86
C GLY A 154 0.86 -7.87 -1.34
N LEU A 155 0.60 -6.61 -0.99
CA LEU A 155 1.41 -5.45 -1.37
C LEU A 155 2.24 -4.90 -0.19
N THR A 156 1.70 -4.94 1.02
CA THR A 156 2.45 -4.68 2.26
C THR A 156 3.02 -5.97 2.85
N GLY A 157 4.08 -5.86 3.66
CA GLY A 157 4.62 -6.99 4.41
C GLY A 157 4.11 -6.91 5.83
N ASP A 158 3.43 -7.96 6.29
CA ASP A 158 2.84 -8.16 7.63
C ASP A 158 2.60 -6.88 8.42
N GLU A 159 1.42 -6.31 8.24
CA GLU A 159 0.87 -5.36 9.20
C GLU A 159 0.03 -6.13 10.22
N ALA A 160 0.01 -5.59 11.44
CA ALA A 160 -0.67 -6.09 12.61
C ALA A 160 -2.09 -6.62 12.33
N GLU A 161 -2.57 -7.47 13.23
CA GLU A 161 -3.94 -8.00 13.21
C GLU A 161 -4.93 -6.89 12.81
N PRO A 162 -5.67 -7.06 11.71
CA PRO A 162 -6.46 -5.99 11.15
C PRO A 162 -7.46 -5.47 12.20
N PRO A 163 -7.70 -4.15 12.27
CA PRO A 163 -8.65 -3.59 13.23
C PRO A 163 -10.02 -4.27 13.14
N ALA A 164 -10.73 -4.40 14.25
CA ALA A 164 -12.00 -5.12 14.30
C ALA A 164 -13.07 -4.57 13.32
N TRP A 165 -13.08 -3.27 13.05
CA TRP A 165 -13.97 -2.68 12.04
C TRP A 165 -13.68 -3.17 10.61
N LEU A 166 -12.49 -3.71 10.34
CA LEU A 166 -12.10 -4.28 9.07
C LEU A 166 -12.22 -5.80 9.03
N ALA A 167 -11.97 -6.47 10.17
CA ALA A 167 -11.89 -7.94 10.26
C ALA A 167 -13.18 -8.64 10.72
N ASP A 168 -14.06 -7.95 11.46
CA ASP A 168 -15.28 -8.53 12.02
C ASP A 168 -16.53 -7.95 11.35
N ASP A 169 -17.27 -8.81 10.66
CA ASP A 169 -18.53 -8.47 10.00
C ASP A 169 -19.58 -7.90 10.96
N LYS A 170 -19.62 -8.38 12.21
CA LYS A 170 -20.57 -7.89 13.21
C LYS A 170 -20.26 -6.45 13.60
N VAL A 171 -18.98 -6.10 13.70
CA VAL A 171 -18.55 -4.73 13.99
C VAL A 171 -18.90 -3.82 12.80
N ARG A 172 -18.71 -4.28 11.56
CA ARG A 172 -19.12 -3.52 10.36
C ARG A 172 -20.62 -3.23 10.31
N VAL A 173 -21.44 -4.25 10.56
CA VAL A 173 -22.90 -4.10 10.60
C VAL A 173 -23.30 -3.15 11.73
N GLY A 174 -22.75 -3.34 12.94
CA GLY A 174 -23.06 -2.49 14.08
C GLY A 174 -22.71 -1.01 13.88
N ILE A 175 -21.58 -0.70 13.23
CA ILE A 175 -21.22 0.70 12.88
C ILE A 175 -22.26 1.29 11.92
N ARG A 176 -22.71 0.53 10.92
CA ARG A 176 -23.68 0.97 9.92
C ARG A 176 -25.04 1.27 10.57
N ASP A 177 -25.51 0.35 11.42
CA ASP A 177 -26.78 0.50 12.15
C ASP A 177 -26.75 1.71 13.09
N LEU A 178 -25.61 1.95 13.77
CA LEU A 178 -25.45 3.11 14.64
C LEU A 178 -25.51 4.43 13.85
N LEU A 179 -24.79 4.52 12.73
CA LEU A 179 -24.81 5.72 11.87
C LEU A 179 -26.18 6.00 11.27
N GLU A 180 -26.93 4.95 10.92
CA GLU A 180 -28.30 5.08 10.43
C GLU A 180 -29.23 5.60 11.52
N LYS A 181 -29.13 5.04 12.74
CA LYS A 181 -29.85 5.55 13.90
C LYS A 181 -29.53 7.02 14.18
N ASP A 182 -28.26 7.40 14.19
CA ASP A 182 -27.84 8.79 14.43
C ASP A 182 -28.41 9.73 13.36
N ARG A 183 -28.38 9.32 12.09
CA ARG A 183 -28.99 10.08 10.99
C ARG A 183 -30.52 10.21 11.14
N CYS A 184 -31.21 9.17 11.62
CA CYS A 184 -32.64 9.26 11.92
C CYS A 184 -32.92 10.29 13.02
N ILE A 185 -32.12 10.27 14.10
CA ILE A 185 -32.26 11.23 15.21
C ILE A 185 -32.01 12.67 14.73
N GLU A 186 -30.98 12.88 13.91
CA GLU A 186 -30.69 14.19 13.32
C GLU A 186 -31.87 14.71 12.47
N GLU A 187 -32.48 13.84 11.65
CA GLU A 187 -33.62 14.23 10.81
C GLU A 187 -34.89 14.49 11.66
N GLU A 188 -35.12 13.73 12.73
CA GLU A 188 -36.20 14.01 13.69
C GLU A 188 -36.02 15.36 14.39
N MET A 189 -34.80 15.77 14.73
CA MET A 189 -34.55 17.10 15.31
C MET A 189 -34.69 18.24 14.30
N ARG A 190 -34.61 17.95 13.00
CA ARG A 190 -34.71 18.96 11.93
C ARG A 190 -36.16 19.28 11.55
N LEU A 191 -37.07 18.32 11.75
CA LEU A 191 -38.51 18.42 11.45
C LEU A 191 -39.27 19.14 12.58
#